data_AF-A0A953JSC2-F1
#
_entry.id   AF-A0A953JSC2-F1
#
_cell.length_a   1.000
_cell.length_b   1.000
_cell.length_c   1.000
_cell.angle_alpha   90.00
_cell.angle_beta   90.00
_cell.angle_gamma   90.00
#
_symmetry.space_group_name_H-M   'P 1'
#
loop_
_entity.id
_entity.type
_entity.pdbx_description
1 polymer ?
#
loop_
_entity_poly.entity_id
_entity_poly.type
_entity_poly.pdbx_seq_one_letter_code
_entity_poly.pdbx_strand_id
1 'polypeptide(L)'
;MPTHLVDDVMYLATARSRPAGRLVARTPDIMRHLAHRTVTHTERCVGHVRGPIQWSETITAWSSGIGVDDVFVCVTPRRDFDVAENRLLAWLLTRLVVAGRRSRGDAARLLAPDELDRVRAHATAAQRFLAHKVLRGVSSQKLTGREFRDIRKSRHLATYSPAVKLAERVRRPLLSTEARTLVSQSTIEHHRVMMMLMDSQRALGLAVPKLAIRGDFAVSGLLRYRNPSIMVDRRLSAESGLFFGTTRVLTAGDTAGSGSSGAEPAYVVSTQAEADELVTTELRARRARSQGLSDTSTQSASGFVQLPGSYSS
;
A
#
# COMPACT_ATOMS: atom_id res chain seq x y z
N MET A 1 -10.34 5.84 -11.10
CA MET A 1 -9.00 5.37 -11.54
C MET A 1 -9.03 3.86 -11.63
N PRO A 2 -8.63 3.23 -12.75
CA PRO A 2 -8.48 1.78 -12.80
C PRO A 2 -7.47 1.35 -11.72
N THR A 3 -7.79 0.34 -10.92
CA THR A 3 -6.93 -0.19 -9.83
C THR A 3 -5.50 -0.49 -10.31
N HIS A 4 -5.36 -0.89 -11.58
CA HIS A 4 -4.07 -1.14 -12.23
C HIS A 4 -3.16 0.10 -12.32
N LEU A 5 -3.72 1.31 -12.50
CA LEU A 5 -2.92 2.53 -12.63
C LEU A 5 -2.23 2.91 -11.31
N VAL A 6 -2.93 2.76 -10.18
CA VAL A 6 -2.37 3.07 -8.86
C VAL A 6 -1.18 2.15 -8.59
N ASP A 7 -1.35 0.86 -8.82
CA ASP A 7 -0.26 -0.09 -8.65
C ASP A 7 0.93 0.26 -9.56
N ASP A 8 0.69 0.60 -10.83
CA ASP A 8 1.74 1.00 -11.77
C ASP A 8 2.53 2.21 -11.27
N VAL A 9 1.84 3.24 -10.80
CA VAL A 9 2.47 4.42 -10.17
C VAL A 9 3.33 4.01 -8.98
N MET A 10 2.84 3.12 -8.11
CA MET A 10 3.62 2.67 -6.95
C MET A 10 4.87 1.87 -7.34
N TYR A 11 4.78 1.02 -8.37
CA TYR A 11 5.94 0.30 -8.90
C TYR A 11 6.98 1.25 -9.51
N LEU A 12 6.54 2.20 -10.34
CA LEU A 12 7.42 3.18 -10.98
C LEU A 12 8.07 4.11 -9.96
N ALA A 13 7.31 4.61 -8.98
CA ALA A 13 7.82 5.45 -7.89
C ALA A 13 8.86 4.74 -7.01
N THR A 14 8.66 3.44 -6.78
CA THR A 14 9.65 2.62 -6.08
C THR A 14 10.91 2.45 -6.93
N ALA A 15 10.76 2.12 -8.22
CA ALA A 15 11.89 1.80 -9.09
C ALA A 15 12.76 3.00 -9.47
N ARG A 16 12.19 4.22 -9.53
CA ARG A 16 12.95 5.47 -9.75
C ARG A 16 13.68 5.98 -8.51
N SER A 17 13.34 5.45 -7.34
CA SER A 17 13.86 5.95 -6.06
C SER A 17 15.37 5.71 -5.90
N ARG A 18 16.03 6.56 -5.10
CA ARG A 18 17.47 6.40 -4.77
C ARG A 18 17.80 5.03 -4.15
N PRO A 19 16.99 4.43 -3.26
CA PRO A 19 17.20 3.06 -2.79
C PRO A 19 17.25 2.00 -3.90
N ALA A 20 16.46 2.14 -4.97
CA ALA A 20 16.47 1.19 -6.09
C ALA A 20 17.80 1.24 -6.85
N GLY A 21 18.28 2.44 -7.19
CA GLY A 21 19.59 2.60 -7.82
C GLY A 21 20.73 2.08 -6.94
N ARG A 22 20.69 2.32 -5.63
CA ARG A 22 21.68 1.78 -4.68
C ARG A 22 21.65 0.25 -4.60
N LEU A 23 20.46 -0.37 -4.63
CA LEU A 23 20.36 -1.83 -4.66
C LEU A 23 21.00 -2.38 -5.93
N VAL A 24 20.61 -1.86 -7.10
CA VAL A 24 21.15 -2.33 -8.39
C VAL A 24 22.66 -2.18 -8.44
N ALA A 25 23.20 -1.04 -8.02
CA ALA A 25 24.63 -0.77 -7.99
C ALA A 25 25.41 -1.71 -7.05
N ARG A 26 24.82 -2.09 -5.90
CA ARG A 26 25.45 -2.98 -4.90
C ARG A 26 25.16 -4.46 -5.11
N THR A 27 24.25 -4.82 -6.01
CA THR A 27 23.88 -6.22 -6.24
C THR A 27 25.09 -7.08 -6.65
N PRO A 28 26.05 -6.64 -7.48
CA PRO A 28 27.26 -7.44 -7.75
C PRO A 28 28.04 -7.83 -6.49
N ASP A 29 28.19 -6.91 -5.53
CA ASP A 29 28.88 -7.18 -4.26
C ASP A 29 28.07 -8.15 -3.39
N ILE A 30 26.75 -7.97 -3.34
CA ILE A 30 25.84 -8.87 -2.61
C ILE A 30 25.88 -10.28 -3.20
N MET A 31 25.90 -10.40 -4.53
CA MET A 31 25.95 -11.67 -5.24
C MET A 31 27.21 -12.49 -4.93
N ARG A 32 28.33 -11.82 -4.63
CA ARG A 32 29.58 -12.47 -4.20
C ARG A 32 29.53 -12.97 -2.75
N HIS A 33 28.69 -12.37 -1.92
CA HIS A 33 28.58 -12.63 -0.49
C HIS A 33 27.17 -13.09 -0.09
N LEU A 34 26.52 -13.87 -0.95
CA LEU A 34 25.15 -14.33 -0.68
C LEU A 34 25.12 -15.16 0.60
N ALA A 35 24.14 -14.83 1.44
CA ALA A 35 23.83 -15.62 2.61
C ALA A 35 23.45 -17.04 2.17
N HIS A 36 23.88 -18.03 2.94
CA HIS A 36 23.50 -19.42 2.73
C HIS A 36 23.40 -20.11 4.09
N ARG A 37 22.63 -21.19 4.12
CA ARG A 37 22.65 -22.15 5.22
C ARG A 37 23.18 -23.48 4.70
N THR A 38 23.89 -24.21 5.54
CA THR A 38 24.29 -25.57 5.21
C THR A 38 23.13 -26.49 5.56
N VAL A 39 22.63 -27.23 4.59
CA VAL A 39 21.61 -28.26 4.77
C VAL A 39 22.20 -29.62 4.45
N THR A 40 21.77 -30.63 5.17
CA THR A 40 22.08 -32.02 4.83
C THR A 40 21.11 -32.49 3.76
N HIS A 41 21.63 -33.10 2.71
CA HIS A 41 20.85 -33.68 1.63
C HIS A 41 21.22 -35.15 1.50
N THR A 42 20.24 -36.03 1.47
CA THR A 42 20.44 -37.46 1.20
C THR A 42 20.54 -37.66 -0.31
N GLU A 43 21.61 -38.28 -0.78
CA GLU A 43 21.79 -38.63 -2.19
C GLU A 43 22.14 -40.11 -2.35
N ARG A 44 21.58 -40.71 -3.40
CA ARG A 44 21.92 -42.08 -3.79
C ARG A 44 23.27 -42.04 -4.52
N CYS A 45 24.27 -42.66 -3.92
CA CYS A 45 25.59 -42.84 -4.51
C CYS A 45 25.72 -44.26 -5.04
N VAL A 46 26.13 -44.41 -6.31
CA VAL A 46 26.27 -45.71 -6.97
C VAL A 46 27.76 -45.95 -7.25
N GLY A 47 28.30 -47.06 -6.73
CA GLY A 47 29.71 -47.45 -6.90
C GLY A 47 30.73 -46.59 -6.13
N HIS A 48 30.29 -45.63 -5.31
CA HIS A 48 31.16 -44.79 -4.48
C HIS A 48 30.38 -44.19 -3.31
N VAL A 49 31.08 -43.67 -2.29
CA VAL A 49 30.49 -43.08 -1.08
C VAL A 49 30.83 -41.59 -1.02
N ARG A 50 29.82 -40.72 -0.83
CA ARG A 50 30.00 -39.25 -0.72
C ARG A 50 29.51 -38.73 0.63
N GLY A 51 30.33 -38.94 1.66
CA GLY A 51 30.05 -38.53 3.04
C GLY A 51 29.49 -39.68 3.90
N PRO A 52 28.94 -39.37 5.09
CA PRO A 52 28.38 -40.39 5.98
C PRO A 52 27.26 -41.20 5.32
N ILE A 53 27.33 -42.52 5.43
CA ILE A 53 26.30 -43.45 4.93
C ILE A 53 25.13 -43.48 5.90
N GLN A 54 23.93 -43.31 5.36
CA GLN A 54 22.69 -43.57 6.09
C GLN A 54 22.34 -45.06 5.94
N TRP A 55 22.81 -45.86 6.89
CA TRP A 55 22.69 -47.32 6.84
C TRP A 55 21.25 -47.81 6.78
N SER A 56 20.31 -47.16 7.48
CA SER A 56 18.89 -47.55 7.44
C SER A 56 18.27 -47.44 6.05
N GLU A 57 18.51 -46.34 5.35
CA GLU A 57 18.03 -46.16 3.96
C GLU A 57 18.80 -47.02 2.97
N THR A 58 20.10 -47.22 3.19
CA THR A 58 20.95 -48.08 2.35
C THR A 58 20.52 -49.55 2.40
N ILE A 59 20.31 -50.10 3.60
CA ILE A 59 19.82 -51.48 3.78
C ILE A 59 18.45 -51.66 3.14
N THR A 60 17.57 -50.65 3.26
CA THR A 60 16.25 -50.67 2.60
C THR A 60 16.38 -50.64 1.06
N ALA A 61 17.33 -49.87 0.53
CA ALA A 61 17.59 -49.84 -0.90
C ALA A 61 18.10 -51.19 -1.41
N TRP A 62 19.00 -51.84 -0.68
CA TRP A 62 19.50 -53.20 -1.01
C TRP A 62 18.41 -54.26 -0.91
N SER A 63 17.54 -54.20 0.09
CA SER A 63 16.46 -55.18 0.23
C SER A 63 15.35 -55.03 -0.83
N SER A 64 15.26 -53.86 -1.47
CA SER A 64 14.23 -53.57 -2.48
C SER A 64 14.53 -54.10 -3.89
N GLY A 65 15.74 -54.61 -4.17
CA GLY A 65 16.10 -55.11 -5.50
C GLY A 65 17.22 -56.15 -5.47
N ILE A 66 17.16 -57.11 -6.39
CA ILE A 66 18.19 -58.14 -6.55
C ILE A 66 19.40 -57.54 -7.28
N GLY A 67 20.60 -57.65 -6.69
CA GLY A 67 21.86 -57.21 -7.31
C GLY A 67 22.15 -55.71 -7.19
N VAL A 68 21.63 -55.04 -6.15
CA VAL A 68 21.74 -53.58 -5.93
C VAL A 68 22.73 -53.26 -4.80
N ASP A 69 23.77 -54.07 -4.63
CA ASP A 69 24.71 -54.00 -3.49
C ASP A 69 25.73 -52.84 -3.59
N ASP A 70 25.75 -52.13 -4.72
CA ASP A 70 26.65 -51.01 -5.01
C ASP A 70 26.03 -49.63 -4.72
N VAL A 71 24.84 -49.61 -4.14
CA VAL A 71 24.07 -48.39 -3.88
C VAL A 71 24.15 -47.99 -2.42
N PHE A 72 24.74 -46.84 -2.15
CA PHE A 72 24.79 -46.25 -0.80
C PHE A 72 23.93 -45.00 -0.75
N VAL A 73 23.12 -44.85 0.29
CA VAL A 73 22.45 -43.56 0.56
C VAL A 73 23.36 -42.74 1.46
N CYS A 74 23.93 -41.66 0.93
CA CYS A 74 24.88 -40.82 1.64
C CYS A 74 24.27 -39.48 2.03
N VAL A 75 24.68 -38.92 3.16
CA VAL A 75 24.32 -37.58 3.60
C VAL A 75 25.44 -36.62 3.20
N THR A 76 25.16 -35.71 2.27
CA THR A 76 26.14 -34.71 1.82
C THR A 76 25.70 -33.31 2.24
N PRO A 77 26.56 -32.50 2.89
CA PRO A 77 26.25 -31.11 3.17
C PRO A 77 26.20 -30.31 1.86
N ARG A 78 25.11 -29.57 1.65
CA ARG A 78 24.94 -28.65 0.51
C ARG A 78 24.65 -27.24 1.00
N ARG A 79 25.08 -26.26 0.22
CA ARG A 79 24.73 -24.85 0.46
C ARG A 79 23.35 -24.59 -0.09
N ASP A 80 22.41 -24.27 0.79
CA ASP A 80 21.10 -23.78 0.44
C ASP A 80 21.10 -22.25 0.47
N PHE A 81 20.82 -21.66 -0.68
CA PHE A 81 20.72 -20.22 -0.86
C PHE A 81 19.29 -19.70 -0.69
N ASP A 82 18.29 -20.55 -0.47
CA ASP A 82 16.91 -20.13 -0.25
C ASP A 82 16.67 -19.67 1.20
N VAL A 83 17.42 -18.65 1.61
CA VAL A 83 17.33 -17.99 2.92
C VAL A 83 16.59 -16.65 2.81
N ALA A 84 16.08 -16.13 3.93
CA ALA A 84 15.22 -14.94 3.95
C ALA A 84 15.88 -13.72 3.28
N GLU A 85 17.18 -13.50 3.48
CA GLU A 85 17.94 -12.41 2.88
C GLU A 85 17.99 -12.49 1.35
N ASN A 86 18.19 -13.70 0.80
CA ASN A 86 18.21 -13.92 -0.64
C ASN A 86 16.83 -13.83 -1.25
N ARG A 87 15.80 -14.34 -0.55
CA ARG A 87 14.40 -14.18 -0.95
C ARG A 87 14.02 -12.70 -1.01
N LEU A 88 14.49 -11.88 -0.04
CA LEU A 88 14.28 -10.43 -0.06
C LEU A 88 14.89 -9.80 -1.31
N LEU A 89 16.15 -10.15 -1.62
CA LEU A 89 16.82 -9.68 -2.82
C LEU A 89 16.05 -10.10 -4.09
N ALA A 90 15.71 -11.37 -4.22
CA ALA A 90 14.98 -11.91 -5.39
C ALA A 90 13.60 -11.25 -5.57
N TRP A 91 12.84 -11.10 -4.48
CA TRP A 91 11.55 -10.41 -4.50
C TRP A 91 11.68 -8.96 -4.97
N LEU A 92 12.65 -8.20 -4.45
CA LEU A 92 12.87 -6.81 -4.82
C LEU A 92 13.33 -6.65 -6.28
N LEU A 93 14.27 -7.48 -6.73
CA LEU A 93 14.71 -7.49 -8.12
C LEU A 93 13.54 -7.82 -9.06
N THR A 94 12.68 -8.76 -8.69
CA THR A 94 11.47 -9.10 -9.45
C THR A 94 10.54 -7.90 -9.55
N ARG A 95 10.36 -7.12 -8.47
CA ARG A 95 9.57 -5.88 -8.51
C ARG A 95 10.17 -4.83 -9.45
N LEU A 96 11.50 -4.70 -9.52
CA LEU A 96 12.15 -3.79 -10.47
C LEU A 96 11.91 -4.22 -11.93
N VAL A 97 11.94 -5.53 -12.21
CA VAL A 97 11.57 -6.06 -13.54
C VAL A 97 10.12 -5.73 -13.88
N VAL A 98 9.20 -5.94 -12.93
CA VAL A 98 7.76 -5.60 -13.11
C VAL A 98 7.58 -4.10 -13.36
N ALA A 99 8.28 -3.24 -12.62
CA ALA A 99 8.25 -1.79 -12.85
C ALA A 99 8.76 -1.41 -14.26
N GLY A 100 9.82 -2.06 -14.74
CA GLY A 100 10.30 -1.89 -16.11
C GLY A 100 9.26 -2.21 -17.16
N ARG A 101 8.49 -3.29 -16.99
CA ARG A 101 7.38 -3.65 -17.89
C ARG A 101 6.26 -2.60 -17.84
N ARG A 102 5.93 -2.09 -16.65
CA ARG A 102 4.91 -1.07 -16.41
C ARG A 102 5.33 0.33 -16.90
N SER A 103 6.61 0.56 -17.19
CA SER A 103 7.10 1.82 -17.77
C SER A 103 6.63 2.10 -19.22
N ARG A 104 5.84 1.19 -19.80
CA ARG A 104 5.19 1.35 -21.10
C ARG A 104 3.68 1.65 -21.00
N GLY A 105 3.10 1.61 -19.80
CA GLY A 105 1.69 1.88 -19.56
C GLY A 105 1.37 3.36 -19.33
N ASP A 106 0.10 3.67 -19.06
CA ASP A 106 -0.37 5.05 -18.87
C ASP A 106 0.29 5.77 -17.69
N ALA A 107 0.68 5.03 -16.64
CA ALA A 107 1.41 5.59 -15.49
C ALA A 107 2.77 6.18 -15.89
N ALA A 108 3.35 5.77 -17.02
CA ALA A 108 4.60 6.32 -17.51
C ALA A 108 4.49 7.81 -17.88
N ARG A 109 3.30 8.28 -18.27
CA ARG A 109 3.05 9.69 -18.61
C ARG A 109 3.22 10.64 -17.42
N LEU A 110 3.23 10.11 -16.20
CA LEU A 110 3.40 10.86 -14.96
C LEU A 110 4.87 11.07 -14.57
N LEU A 111 5.82 10.48 -15.30
CA LEU A 111 7.25 10.55 -15.02
C LEU A 111 7.98 11.27 -16.14
N ALA A 112 9.08 11.94 -15.81
CA ALA A 112 9.96 12.53 -16.82
C ALA A 112 10.66 11.43 -17.65
N PRO A 113 11.02 11.68 -18.92
CA PRO A 113 11.70 10.70 -19.78
C PRO A 113 12.96 10.11 -19.14
N ASP A 114 13.82 10.95 -18.55
CA ASP A 114 15.06 10.51 -17.88
C ASP A 114 14.82 9.63 -16.64
N GLU A 115 13.66 9.78 -15.99
CA GLU A 115 13.26 8.89 -14.89
C GLU A 115 12.82 7.52 -15.43
N LEU A 116 12.10 7.49 -16.54
CA LEU A 116 11.67 6.25 -17.19
C LEU A 116 12.88 5.45 -17.69
N ASP A 117 13.87 6.11 -18.29
CA ASP A 117 15.07 5.43 -18.77
C ASP A 117 15.88 4.83 -17.63
N ARG A 118 15.97 5.53 -16.48
CA ARG A 118 16.54 4.96 -15.24
C ARG A 118 15.77 3.73 -14.76
N VAL A 119 14.43 3.77 -14.76
CA VAL A 119 13.60 2.61 -14.38
C VAL A 119 13.86 1.42 -15.31
N ARG A 120 13.94 1.65 -16.62
CA ARG A 120 14.24 0.61 -17.62
C ARG A 120 15.64 0.03 -17.45
N ALA A 121 16.63 0.86 -17.18
CA ALA A 121 18.00 0.43 -16.88
C ALA A 121 18.05 -0.45 -15.61
N HIS A 122 17.38 -0.03 -14.53
CA HIS A 122 17.27 -0.83 -13.30
C HIS A 122 16.59 -2.18 -13.56
N ALA A 123 15.50 -2.21 -14.33
CA ALA A 123 14.79 -3.43 -14.67
C ALA A 123 15.66 -4.41 -15.47
N THR A 124 16.42 -3.90 -16.45
CA THR A 124 17.32 -4.71 -17.27
C THR A 124 18.44 -5.32 -16.42
N ALA A 125 19.05 -4.53 -15.53
CA ALA A 125 20.05 -5.02 -14.60
C ALA A 125 19.47 -6.07 -13.63
N ALA A 126 18.29 -5.81 -13.07
CA ALA A 126 17.61 -6.75 -12.17
C ALA A 126 17.29 -8.08 -12.86
N GLN A 127 16.86 -8.06 -14.13
CA GLN A 127 16.61 -9.28 -14.89
C GLN A 127 17.89 -10.11 -15.09
N ARG A 128 19.03 -9.45 -15.38
CA ARG A 128 20.33 -10.15 -15.49
C ARG A 128 20.74 -10.81 -14.17
N PHE A 129 20.52 -10.13 -13.03
CA PHE A 129 20.82 -10.71 -11.72
C PHE A 129 19.94 -11.91 -11.38
N LEU A 130 18.64 -11.83 -11.67
CA LEU A 130 17.71 -12.95 -11.45
C LEU A 130 18.02 -14.16 -12.33
N ALA A 131 18.59 -13.96 -13.52
CA ALA A 131 19.01 -15.05 -14.40
C ALA A 131 20.27 -15.79 -13.89
N HIS A 132 20.97 -15.24 -12.90
CA HIS A 132 22.19 -15.84 -12.36
C HIS A 132 21.90 -17.17 -11.64
N LYS A 133 22.76 -18.18 -11.85
CA LYS A 133 22.58 -19.56 -11.36
C LYS A 133 22.24 -19.67 -9.87
N VAL A 134 22.83 -18.79 -9.04
CA VAL A 134 22.69 -18.83 -7.57
C VAL A 134 21.31 -18.33 -7.11
N LEU A 135 20.65 -17.45 -7.86
CA LEU A 135 19.31 -16.96 -7.51
C LEU A 135 18.17 -17.74 -8.19
N ARG A 136 18.48 -18.61 -9.16
CA ARG A 136 17.47 -19.36 -9.93
C ARG A 136 16.55 -20.23 -9.04
N GLY A 137 17.07 -20.76 -7.94
CA GLY A 137 16.31 -21.60 -6.99
C GLY A 137 15.75 -20.84 -5.79
N VAL A 138 15.94 -19.52 -5.71
CA VAL A 138 15.51 -18.72 -4.55
C VAL A 138 14.09 -18.22 -4.77
N SER A 139 13.23 -18.37 -3.75
CA SER A 139 11.86 -17.87 -3.85
C SER A 139 11.81 -16.35 -4.01
N SER A 140 11.03 -15.87 -4.98
CA SER A 140 10.78 -14.45 -5.23
C SER A 140 9.47 -13.95 -4.61
N GLN A 141 8.84 -14.75 -3.75
CA GLN A 141 7.59 -14.38 -3.08
C GLN A 141 7.80 -13.25 -2.07
N LYS A 142 6.71 -12.52 -1.78
CA LYS A 142 6.72 -11.48 -0.76
C LYS A 142 6.98 -12.08 0.61
N LEU A 143 7.94 -11.51 1.33
CA LEU A 143 8.29 -11.96 2.66
C LEU A 143 7.20 -11.64 3.68
N THR A 144 7.08 -12.54 4.65
CA THR A 144 6.24 -12.39 5.83
C THR A 144 6.85 -11.37 6.81
N GLY A 145 6.01 -10.83 7.71
CA GLY A 145 6.48 -9.90 8.75
C GLY A 145 7.51 -10.52 9.70
N ARG A 146 7.46 -11.85 9.90
CA ARG A 146 8.45 -12.59 10.69
C ARG A 146 9.81 -12.60 9.99
N GLU A 147 9.86 -13.00 8.73
CA GLU A 147 11.12 -13.03 7.95
C GLU A 147 11.77 -11.64 7.89
N PHE A 148 10.99 -10.56 7.77
CA PHE A 148 11.53 -9.19 7.84
C PHE A 148 12.19 -8.87 9.19
N ARG A 149 11.65 -9.37 10.30
CA ARG A 149 12.27 -9.19 11.62
C ARG A 149 13.56 -9.99 11.74
N ASP A 150 13.59 -11.19 11.18
CA ASP A 150 14.77 -12.06 11.22
C ASP A 150 15.93 -11.47 10.41
N ILE A 151 15.64 -10.94 9.21
CA ILE A 151 16.65 -10.23 8.38
C ILE A 151 17.25 -9.03 9.13
N ARG A 152 16.44 -8.27 9.86
CA ARG A 152 16.91 -7.13 10.67
C ARG A 152 17.81 -7.52 11.83
N LYS A 153 17.78 -8.79 12.24
CA LYS A 153 18.67 -9.35 13.28
C LYS A 153 19.80 -10.19 12.69
N SER A 154 19.86 -10.33 11.37
CA SER A 154 20.84 -11.17 10.69
C SER A 154 22.23 -10.57 10.76
N ARG A 155 23.24 -11.43 10.91
CA ARG A 155 24.66 -11.07 10.76
C ARG A 155 24.98 -10.49 9.36
N HIS A 156 24.16 -10.80 8.36
CA HIS A 156 24.32 -10.32 6.99
C HIS A 156 23.66 -8.96 6.74
N LEU A 157 23.08 -8.32 7.75
CA LEU A 157 22.34 -7.05 7.62
C LEU A 157 23.13 -5.96 6.91
N ALA A 158 24.45 -5.84 7.17
CA ALA A 158 25.29 -4.85 6.52
C ALA A 158 25.31 -5.01 4.99
N THR A 159 25.51 -6.25 4.51
CA THR A 159 25.49 -6.60 3.09
C THR A 159 24.13 -6.34 2.45
N TYR A 160 23.03 -6.67 3.14
CA TYR A 160 21.66 -6.53 2.62
C TYR A 160 21.01 -5.17 2.96
N SER A 161 21.75 -4.23 3.54
CA SER A 161 21.24 -2.90 3.88
C SER A 161 20.57 -2.17 2.70
N PRO A 162 21.11 -2.23 1.46
CA PRO A 162 20.43 -1.66 0.29
C PRO A 162 19.06 -2.30 0.00
N ALA A 163 18.95 -3.62 0.17
CA ALA A 163 17.71 -4.36 -0.03
C ALA A 163 16.67 -3.99 1.04
N VAL A 164 17.07 -3.91 2.31
CA VAL A 164 16.19 -3.47 3.41
C VAL A 164 15.68 -2.04 3.17
N LYS A 165 16.56 -1.11 2.77
CA LYS A 165 16.17 0.28 2.44
C LYS A 165 15.18 0.34 1.28
N LEU A 166 15.34 -0.48 0.25
CA LEU A 166 14.37 -0.55 -0.84
C LEU A 166 13.05 -1.19 -0.39
N ALA A 167 13.07 -2.18 0.49
CA ALA A 167 11.85 -2.79 1.03
C ALA A 167 11.05 -1.81 1.89
N GLU A 168 11.72 -0.97 2.68
CA GLU A 168 11.07 0.13 3.40
C GLU A 168 10.43 1.13 2.43
N ARG A 169 11.13 1.40 1.32
CA ARG A 169 10.60 2.21 0.24
C ARG A 169 9.39 1.57 -0.46
N VAL A 170 9.35 0.25 -0.65
CA VAL A 170 8.16 -0.46 -1.18
C VAL A 170 6.95 -0.28 -0.25
N ARG A 171 7.16 -0.21 1.07
CA ARG A 171 6.07 0.04 2.04
C ARG A 171 5.59 1.48 2.04
N ARG A 172 6.42 2.41 1.58
CA ARG A 172 6.13 3.85 1.44
C ARG A 172 6.59 4.35 0.06
N PRO A 173 5.88 3.96 -1.02
CA PRO A 173 6.36 4.13 -2.40
C PRO A 173 6.58 5.58 -2.82
N LEU A 174 5.92 6.52 -2.16
CA LEU A 174 6.00 7.95 -2.40
C LEU A 174 6.45 8.66 -1.13
N LEU A 175 7.40 9.59 -1.28
CA LEU A 175 7.69 10.62 -0.28
C LEU A 175 6.66 11.74 -0.42
N SER A 176 6.53 12.58 0.61
CA SER A 176 5.64 13.74 0.59
C SER A 176 5.93 14.68 -0.59
N THR A 177 7.20 14.91 -0.90
CA THR A 177 7.64 15.76 -2.02
C THR A 177 7.27 15.18 -3.38
N GLU A 178 7.39 13.86 -3.55
CA GLU A 178 7.04 13.16 -4.79
C GLU A 178 5.54 12.98 -4.98
N ALA A 179 4.80 12.81 -3.87
CA ALA A 179 3.35 12.78 -3.94
C ALA A 179 2.81 14.13 -4.44
N ARG A 180 3.41 15.25 -4.02
CA ARG A 180 3.04 16.61 -4.48
C ARG A 180 3.20 16.79 -5.98
N THR A 181 4.21 16.18 -6.62
CA THR A 181 4.40 16.30 -8.07
C THR A 181 3.39 15.46 -8.88
N LEU A 182 2.70 14.53 -8.24
CA LEU A 182 1.72 13.64 -8.91
C LEU A 182 0.28 14.14 -8.78
N VAL A 183 0.04 15.17 -7.98
CA VAL A 183 -1.30 15.70 -7.71
C VAL A 183 -1.45 17.11 -8.28
N SER A 184 -2.65 17.46 -8.71
CA SER A 184 -2.95 18.82 -9.19
C SER A 184 -2.84 19.83 -8.04
N GLN A 185 -2.56 21.09 -8.37
CA GLN A 185 -2.56 22.18 -7.37
C GLN A 185 -3.89 22.24 -6.61
N SER A 186 -5.01 22.00 -7.30
CA SER A 186 -6.34 21.88 -6.69
C SER A 186 -6.40 20.82 -5.58
N THR A 187 -5.85 19.63 -5.84
CA THR A 187 -5.77 18.56 -4.82
C THR A 187 -4.91 18.97 -3.63
N ILE A 188 -3.84 19.74 -3.86
CA ILE A 188 -2.96 20.24 -2.79
C ILE A 188 -3.74 21.20 -1.89
N GLU A 189 -4.47 22.15 -2.47
CA GLU A 189 -5.29 23.10 -1.70
C GLU A 189 -6.43 22.40 -0.96
N HIS A 190 -7.11 21.42 -1.57
CA HIS A 190 -8.10 20.60 -0.87
C HIS A 190 -7.51 19.90 0.36
N HIS A 191 -6.34 19.28 0.24
CA HIS A 191 -5.68 18.63 1.37
C HIS A 191 -5.22 19.63 2.44
N ARG A 192 -4.79 20.83 2.05
CA ARG A 192 -4.44 21.90 3.00
C ARG A 192 -5.66 22.28 3.83
N VAL A 193 -6.78 22.60 3.19
CA VAL A 193 -8.03 22.97 3.88
C VAL A 193 -8.57 21.82 4.72
N MET A 194 -8.46 20.59 4.22
CA MET A 194 -8.80 19.38 4.98
C MET A 194 -8.04 19.32 6.32
N MET A 195 -6.73 19.61 6.31
CA MET A 195 -5.94 19.66 7.54
C MET A 195 -6.38 20.79 8.47
N MET A 196 -6.67 21.97 7.93
CA MET A 196 -7.16 23.12 8.71
C MET A 196 -8.49 22.81 9.43
N LEU A 197 -9.42 22.14 8.75
CA LEU A 197 -10.69 21.68 9.34
C LEU A 197 -10.48 20.61 10.42
N MET A 198 -9.51 19.71 10.23
CA MET A 198 -9.16 18.70 11.24
C MET A 198 -8.51 19.34 12.46
N ASP A 199 -7.61 20.31 12.27
CA ASP A 199 -6.95 21.01 13.36
C ASP A 199 -7.93 21.88 14.16
N SER A 200 -8.89 22.52 13.47
CA SER A 200 -9.99 23.23 14.10
C SER A 200 -10.85 22.33 15.00
N GLN A 201 -11.21 21.13 14.52
CA GLN A 201 -11.93 20.14 15.34
C GLN A 201 -11.12 19.73 16.58
N ARG A 202 -9.81 19.51 16.44
CA ARG A 202 -8.93 19.16 17.57
C ARG A 202 -8.85 20.31 18.59
N ALA A 203 -8.77 21.56 18.13
CA ALA A 203 -8.73 22.73 18.99
C ALA A 203 -10.01 22.87 19.83
N LEU A 204 -11.16 22.45 19.29
CA LEU A 204 -12.44 22.37 20.01
C LEU A 204 -12.58 21.12 20.91
N GLY A 205 -11.52 20.30 21.05
CA GLY A 205 -11.53 19.08 21.84
C GLY A 205 -12.31 17.93 21.20
N LEU A 206 -12.65 18.02 19.91
CA LEU A 206 -13.38 16.97 19.21
C LEU A 206 -12.43 15.86 18.76
N ALA A 207 -12.90 14.62 18.88
CA ALA A 207 -12.18 13.48 18.32
C ALA A 207 -12.18 13.57 16.78
N VAL A 208 -10.99 13.55 16.18
CA VAL A 208 -10.82 13.43 14.72
C VAL A 208 -10.48 11.97 14.40
N PRO A 209 -11.43 11.18 13.86
CA PRO A 209 -11.18 9.79 13.52
C PRO A 209 -10.06 9.65 12.50
N LYS A 210 -9.48 8.44 12.41
CA LYS A 210 -8.56 8.15 11.31
C LYS A 210 -9.34 8.20 9.99
N LEU A 211 -8.75 8.85 8.99
CA LEU A 211 -9.28 8.90 7.63
C LEU A 211 -9.44 7.46 7.10
N ALA A 212 -10.66 7.11 6.70
CA ALA A 212 -11.00 5.82 6.12
C ALA A 212 -11.55 6.01 4.71
N ILE A 213 -11.30 5.04 3.83
CA ILE A 213 -11.89 5.04 2.50
C ILE A 213 -13.25 4.34 2.58
N ARG A 214 -14.31 5.03 2.14
CA ARG A 214 -15.67 4.50 2.01
C ARG A 214 -16.17 4.76 0.59
N GLY A 215 -16.23 3.71 -0.22
CA GLY A 215 -16.44 3.86 -1.66
C GLY A 215 -15.33 4.71 -2.28
N ASP A 216 -15.71 5.78 -2.97
CA ASP A 216 -14.78 6.73 -3.59
C ASP A 216 -14.40 7.93 -2.70
N PHE A 217 -14.88 7.96 -1.46
CA PHE A 217 -14.62 9.05 -0.52
C PHE A 217 -13.58 8.68 0.54
N ALA A 218 -12.68 9.61 0.81
CA ALA A 218 -11.94 9.67 2.05
C ALA A 218 -12.81 10.35 3.12
N VAL A 219 -13.07 9.67 4.24
CA VAL A 219 -14.02 10.11 5.27
C VAL A 219 -13.35 10.12 6.64
N SER A 220 -13.60 11.18 7.41
CA SER A 220 -13.20 11.30 8.81
C SER A 220 -14.21 12.14 9.59
N GLY A 221 -15.12 11.49 10.31
CA GLY A 221 -16.18 12.20 11.04
C GLY A 221 -17.11 12.93 10.06
N LEU A 222 -17.20 14.26 10.20
CA LEU A 222 -17.98 15.13 9.32
C LEU A 222 -17.29 15.43 7.98
N LEU A 223 -15.99 15.18 7.89
CA LEU A 223 -15.20 15.46 6.70
C LEU A 223 -15.39 14.35 5.67
N ARG A 224 -15.70 14.73 4.43
CA ARG A 224 -15.72 13.84 3.26
C ARG A 224 -14.94 14.48 2.12
N TYR A 225 -14.07 13.72 1.47
CA TYR A 225 -13.28 14.21 0.35
C TYR A 225 -13.26 13.20 -0.80
N ARG A 226 -13.50 13.68 -2.02
CA ARG A 226 -13.31 12.93 -3.24
C ARG A 226 -12.56 13.79 -4.24
N ASN A 227 -11.43 13.29 -4.72
CA ASN A 227 -10.58 14.05 -5.64
C ASN A 227 -11.32 14.28 -6.97
N PRO A 228 -11.54 15.54 -7.38
CA PRO A 228 -12.27 15.87 -8.62
C PRO A 228 -11.60 15.34 -9.89
N SER A 229 -10.29 15.11 -9.84
CA SER A 229 -9.49 14.60 -10.95
C SER A 229 -9.68 13.10 -11.17
N ILE A 230 -10.29 12.39 -10.21
CA ILE A 230 -10.61 10.97 -10.36
C ILE A 230 -11.89 10.87 -11.19
N MET A 231 -11.74 10.57 -12.48
CA MET A 231 -12.86 10.20 -13.33
C MET A 231 -13.52 8.93 -12.81
N VAL A 232 -14.80 9.05 -12.47
CA VAL A 232 -15.73 7.95 -12.23
C VAL A 232 -16.80 8.07 -13.30
N ASP A 233 -17.37 6.93 -13.70
CA ASP A 233 -18.39 6.85 -14.75
C ASP A 233 -19.45 7.94 -14.52
N ARG A 234 -19.61 8.86 -15.49
CA ARG A 234 -20.46 10.05 -15.37
C ARG A 234 -21.93 9.72 -15.12
N ARG A 235 -22.32 8.45 -15.34
CA ARG A 235 -23.65 7.92 -15.04
C ARG A 235 -23.90 7.77 -13.53
N LEU A 236 -22.85 7.64 -12.72
CA LEU A 236 -22.90 7.64 -11.26
C LEU A 236 -22.52 9.04 -10.77
N SER A 237 -23.45 9.99 -10.93
CA SER A 237 -23.36 11.41 -10.58
C SER A 237 -23.25 11.65 -9.07
N ALA A 238 -22.23 11.11 -8.41
CA ALA A 238 -21.85 11.58 -7.09
C ALA A 238 -21.02 12.85 -7.25
N GLU A 239 -21.30 13.87 -6.43
CA GLU A 239 -20.49 15.08 -6.40
C GLU A 239 -19.05 14.76 -5.99
N SER A 240 -18.09 15.47 -6.58
CA SER A 240 -16.67 15.40 -6.23
C SER A 240 -16.25 16.71 -5.59
N GLY A 241 -15.31 16.65 -4.66
CA GLY A 241 -14.85 17.82 -3.91
C GLY A 241 -14.66 17.53 -2.43
N LEU A 242 -14.47 18.61 -1.68
CA LEU A 242 -14.33 18.60 -0.24
C LEU A 242 -15.66 18.99 0.41
N PHE A 243 -16.05 18.27 1.45
CA PHE A 243 -17.29 18.49 2.18
C PHE A 243 -17.04 18.40 3.68
N PHE A 244 -17.75 19.24 4.42
CA PHE A 244 -17.78 19.22 5.87
C PHE A 244 -19.24 19.22 6.35
N GLY A 245 -19.70 18.08 6.88
CA GLY A 245 -21.11 17.87 7.17
C GLY A 245 -21.94 17.87 5.89
N THR A 246 -22.91 18.79 5.82
CA THR A 246 -23.76 19.04 4.64
C THR A 246 -23.25 20.19 3.77
N THR A 247 -22.11 20.78 4.12
CA THR A 247 -21.57 21.97 3.46
C THR A 247 -20.44 21.58 2.51
N ARG A 248 -20.52 22.02 1.26
CA ARG A 248 -19.43 21.88 0.29
C ARG A 248 -18.38 22.94 0.57
N VAL A 249 -17.13 22.52 0.63
CA VAL A 249 -15.99 23.40 0.93
C VAL A 249 -15.26 23.70 -0.37
N LEU A 250 -15.21 24.99 -0.72
CA LEU A 250 -14.45 25.51 -1.85
C LEU A 250 -13.09 26.02 -1.35
N THR A 251 -12.07 25.84 -2.17
CA THR A 251 -10.69 26.23 -1.87
C THR A 251 -10.14 27.11 -2.97
N ALA A 252 -8.98 27.73 -2.74
CA ALA A 252 -8.28 28.50 -3.78
C ALA A 252 -7.97 27.67 -5.04
N GLY A 253 -7.97 26.34 -4.92
CA GLY A 253 -7.76 25.40 -6.01
C GLY A 253 -9.00 25.09 -6.85
N ASP A 254 -10.18 25.60 -6.46
CA ASP A 254 -11.43 25.42 -7.20
C ASP A 254 -11.66 26.63 -8.12
N THR A 255 -11.66 26.41 -9.44
CA THR A 255 -11.96 27.47 -10.40
C THR A 255 -13.44 27.89 -10.29
N ALA A 256 -13.66 29.19 -10.13
CA ALA A 256 -14.98 29.84 -10.17
C ALA A 256 -15.67 29.51 -11.50
N GLY A 257 -16.53 28.49 -11.53
CA GLY A 257 -17.22 28.05 -12.75
C GLY A 257 -17.46 26.55 -12.88
N SER A 258 -16.95 25.70 -12.00
CA SER A 258 -17.28 24.26 -12.02
C SER A 258 -18.67 23.97 -11.41
N GLY A 259 -19.70 24.37 -12.16
CA GLY A 259 -21.05 23.80 -12.18
C GLY A 259 -21.63 23.38 -10.83
N SER A 260 -22.23 24.33 -10.12
CA SER A 260 -23.25 24.08 -9.11
C SER A 260 -24.50 23.51 -9.79
N SER A 261 -24.53 22.20 -9.97
CA SER A 261 -25.78 21.47 -10.23
C SER A 261 -26.35 20.97 -8.90
N GLY A 262 -26.94 21.89 -8.12
CA GLY A 262 -27.96 21.54 -7.13
C GLY A 262 -27.55 21.52 -5.63
N ALA A 263 -28.24 22.39 -4.87
CA ALA A 263 -28.71 22.20 -3.49
C ALA A 263 -27.78 22.29 -2.26
N GLU A 264 -26.46 22.06 -2.31
CA GLU A 264 -25.63 22.17 -1.09
C GLU A 264 -25.02 23.58 -0.89
N PRO A 265 -25.04 24.15 0.33
CA PRO A 265 -24.37 25.42 0.63
C PRO A 265 -22.86 25.27 0.40
N ALA A 266 -22.27 26.20 -0.35
CA ALA A 266 -20.84 26.24 -0.59
C ALA A 266 -20.18 27.30 0.31
N TYR A 267 -19.10 26.93 0.99
CA TYR A 267 -18.32 27.82 1.85
C TYR A 267 -16.86 27.84 1.41
N VAL A 268 -16.30 29.04 1.21
CA VAL A 268 -14.90 29.21 0.76
C VAL A 268 -13.98 29.20 1.97
N VAL A 269 -12.96 28.35 1.96
CA VAL A 269 -11.93 28.30 3.00
C VAL A 269 -10.56 28.49 2.36
N SER A 270 -9.87 29.51 2.85
CA SER A 270 -8.52 29.92 2.47
C SER A 270 -7.64 30.17 3.71
N THR A 271 -8.23 30.53 4.85
CA THR A 271 -7.55 30.81 6.12
C THR A 271 -8.03 29.93 7.28
N GLN A 272 -7.23 29.85 8.35
CA GLN A 272 -7.59 29.02 9.51
C GLN A 272 -8.84 29.56 10.23
N ALA A 273 -9.01 30.89 10.27
CA ALA A 273 -10.17 31.53 10.88
C ALA A 273 -11.48 31.14 10.16
N GLU A 274 -11.48 31.08 8.83
CA GLU A 274 -12.61 30.60 8.02
C GLU A 274 -12.92 29.12 8.28
N ALA A 275 -11.87 28.30 8.49
CA ALA A 275 -12.06 26.90 8.87
C ALA A 275 -12.72 26.77 10.26
N ASP A 276 -12.30 27.60 11.22
CA ASP A 276 -12.86 27.62 12.58
C ASP A 276 -14.33 28.10 12.59
N GLU A 277 -14.65 29.12 11.80
CA GLU A 277 -16.01 29.59 11.60
C GLU A 277 -16.91 28.50 10.98
N LEU A 278 -16.43 27.82 9.93
CA LEU A 278 -17.20 26.74 9.30
C LEU A 278 -17.46 25.59 10.29
N VAL A 279 -16.44 25.16 11.03
CA VAL A 279 -16.59 24.06 11.99
C VAL A 279 -17.59 24.43 13.09
N THR A 280 -17.49 25.63 13.66
CA THR A 280 -18.43 26.08 14.71
C THR A 280 -19.85 26.23 14.18
N THR A 281 -20.03 26.74 12.96
CA THR A 281 -21.34 26.92 12.31
C THR A 281 -22.01 25.57 12.04
N GLU A 282 -21.28 24.60 11.48
CA GLU A 282 -21.82 23.27 11.19
C GLU A 282 -22.18 22.51 12.47
N LEU A 283 -21.39 22.65 13.53
CA LEU A 283 -21.70 22.05 14.83
C LEU A 283 -22.96 22.66 15.47
N ARG A 284 -23.14 23.99 15.38
CA ARG A 284 -24.37 24.67 15.83
C ARG A 284 -25.58 24.19 15.03
N ALA A 285 -25.48 24.17 13.70
CA ALA A 285 -26.54 23.69 12.82
C ALA A 285 -26.92 22.23 13.14
N ARG A 286 -25.93 21.37 13.41
CA ARG A 286 -26.18 19.97 13.79
C ARG A 286 -26.88 19.84 15.15
N ARG A 287 -26.50 20.65 16.14
CA ARG A 287 -27.19 20.69 17.45
C ARG A 287 -28.64 21.13 17.30
N ALA A 288 -28.89 22.18 16.51
CA ALA A 288 -30.25 22.65 16.21
C ALA A 288 -31.09 21.57 15.52
N ARG A 289 -30.52 20.86 14.52
CA ARG A 289 -31.19 19.73 13.85
C ARG A 289 -31.51 18.58 14.81
N SER A 290 -30.60 18.24 15.73
CA SER A 290 -30.88 17.20 16.74
C SER A 290 -31.96 17.60 17.74
N GLN A 291 -32.06 18.89 18.08
CA GLN A 291 -33.08 19.42 19.01
C GLN A 291 -34.47 19.54 18.34
N GLY A 292 -34.53 19.94 17.07
CA GLY A 292 -35.79 19.97 16.32
C GLY A 292 -36.40 18.57 16.15
N LEU A 293 -35.57 17.55 15.95
CA LEU A 293 -36.02 16.14 15.90
C LEU A 293 -36.56 15.66 17.26
N SER A 294 -36.01 16.11 18.39
CA SER A 294 -36.56 15.78 19.71
C SER A 294 -37.89 16.51 19.99
N ASP A 295 -38.04 17.77 19.59
CA ASP A 295 -39.28 18.52 19.83
C ASP A 295 -40.47 18.00 19.00
N THR A 296 -40.22 17.55 17.77
CA THR A 296 -41.28 16.95 16.92
C THR A 296 -41.73 15.58 17.45
N SER A 297 -40.82 14.81 18.06
CA SER A 297 -41.15 13.55 18.72
C SER A 297 -41.92 13.73 20.03
N THR A 298 -41.76 14.88 20.70
CA THR A 298 -42.45 15.19 21.96
C THR A 298 -43.84 15.79 21.73
N GLN A 299 -44.04 16.53 20.64
CA GLN A 299 -45.37 17.07 20.27
C GLN A 299 -46.34 16.02 19.70
N SER A 300 -45.84 14.88 19.21
CA SER A 300 -46.72 13.79 18.71
C SER A 300 -47.27 12.89 19.83
N ALA A 301 -46.79 13.06 21.07
CA ALA A 301 -47.21 12.23 22.22
C ALA A 301 -48.22 12.91 23.15
N SER A 302 -48.62 14.16 22.90
CA SER A 302 -49.56 14.93 23.74
C SER A 302 -50.96 15.11 23.15
N GLY A 303 -51.26 14.48 22.01
CA GLY A 303 -52.61 14.42 21.43
C GLY A 303 -53.50 13.38 22.11
N PHE A 304 -53.76 13.52 23.41
CA PHE A 304 -54.83 12.76 24.10
C PHE A 304 -56.18 13.28 23.60
N VAL A 305 -56.73 12.61 22.58
CA VAL A 305 -58.11 12.82 22.15
C VAL A 305 -59.02 12.24 23.24
N GLN A 306 -59.66 13.13 23.99
CA GLN A 306 -60.82 12.84 24.82
C GLN A 306 -61.93 12.27 23.92
N LEU A 307 -62.22 10.97 24.04
CA LEU A 307 -63.40 10.37 23.43
C LEU A 307 -64.64 10.77 24.24
N PRO A 308 -65.72 11.28 23.61
CA PRO A 308 -66.99 11.51 24.29
C PRO A 308 -67.74 10.18 24.46
N GLY A 309 -68.41 10.03 25.60
CA GLY A 309 -69.07 8.78 26.01
C GLY A 309 -70.47 8.52 25.46
N SER A 310 -70.99 7.35 25.89
CA SER A 310 -72.35 6.77 25.76
C SER A 310 -72.65 6.11 24.40
N TYR A 311 -73.20 4.88 24.29
CA TYR A 311 -74.35 4.27 24.97
C TYR A 311 -74.33 2.71 25.01
N SER A 312 -75.28 2.17 25.78
CA SER A 312 -75.54 0.81 26.26
C SER A 312 -75.82 -0.31 25.24
N SER A 313 -75.52 -1.55 25.65
CA SER A 313 -76.46 -2.70 25.72
C SER A 313 -75.91 -3.71 26.73
#